data_AF-A0A380VEJ2-F1
#
_entry.id   AF-A0A380VEJ2-F1
#
_cell.length_a   1.000
_cell.length_b   1.000
_cell.length_c   1.000
_cell.angle_alpha   90.00
_cell.angle_beta   90.00
_cell.angle_gamma   90.00
#
_symmetry.space_group_name_H-M   'P 1'
#
loop_
_entity.id
_entity.type
_entity.pdbx_description
1 polymer ?
#
loop_
_entity_poly.entity_id
_entity_poly.type
_entity_poly.pdbx_seq_one_letter_code
_entity_poly.pdbx_strand_id
1 'polypeptide(L)'
;MRVLSVIILTCLLSGCWTMFTYRESYTIDRMAYWEHEKSKVKASSELKNKCFEKVSHIDNYENLYAKCIYEQGYIFKTTSWLYCYHRKQECDIYNKYRK
;
A
#
# COMPACT_ATOMS: atom_id res chain seq x y z
N MET A 1 25.63 23.44 16.64
CA MET A 1 25.75 22.12 15.96
C MET A 1 25.67 20.92 16.90
N ARG A 2 26.41 20.85 18.02
CA ARG A 2 26.40 19.67 18.92
C ARG A 2 25.05 19.35 19.59
N VAL A 3 24.27 20.36 19.96
CA VAL A 3 22.99 20.16 20.66
C VAL A 3 21.92 19.57 19.73
N LEU A 4 21.89 19.99 18.45
CA LEU A 4 20.94 19.47 17.46
C LEU A 4 21.18 17.97 17.19
N SER A 5 22.45 17.57 17.09
CA SER A 5 22.83 16.17 16.89
C SER A 5 22.40 15.28 18.06
N VAL A 6 22.55 15.78 19.29
CA VAL A 6 22.15 15.05 20.50
C VAL A 6 20.62 14.87 20.55
N ILE A 7 19.84 15.88 20.18
CA ILE A 7 18.37 15.80 20.14
C ILE A 7 17.88 14.79 19.09
N ILE A 8 18.50 14.78 17.89
CA ILE A 8 18.17 13.80 16.85
C ILE A 8 18.49 12.38 17.33
N LEU A 9 19.64 12.18 17.97
CA LEU A 9 20.07 10.87 18.48
C LEU A 9 19.14 10.35 19.58
N THR A 10 18.69 11.22 20.50
CA THR A 10 17.75 10.83 21.56
C THR A 10 16.35 10.53 21.03
N CYS A 11 15.87 11.23 19.99
CA CYS A 11 14.61 10.88 19.31
C CYS A 11 14.66 9.53 18.58
N LEU A 12 15.81 9.17 18.01
CA LEU A 12 16.02 7.87 17.36
C LEU A 12 16.04 6.71 18.38
N LEU A 13 16.70 6.91 19.52
CA LEU A 13 16.87 5.87 20.55
C LEU A 13 15.66 5.70 21.48
N SER A 14 14.88 6.75 21.72
CA SER A 14 13.68 6.70 22.56
C SER A 14 12.45 6.09 21.87
N GLY A 15 12.59 5.68 20.61
CA GLY A 15 11.47 5.18 19.83
C GLY A 15 10.49 6.28 19.41
N CYS A 16 10.83 7.57 19.53
CA CYS A 16 9.97 8.67 19.10
C CYS A 16 9.58 8.54 17.61
N TRP A 17 10.42 7.89 16.81
CA TRP A 17 10.11 7.57 15.42
C TRP A 17 8.87 6.67 15.26
N THR A 18 8.62 5.74 16.18
CA THR A 18 7.43 4.87 16.14
C THR A 18 6.16 5.69 16.31
N MET A 19 6.18 6.77 17.09
CA MET A 19 5.05 7.70 17.23
C MET A 19 4.71 8.41 15.90
N PHE A 20 5.71 8.69 15.07
CA PHE A 20 5.51 9.33 13.76
C PHE A 20 5.10 8.35 12.65
N THR A 21 5.56 7.09 12.73
CA THR A 21 5.23 6.07 11.72
C THR A 21 4.03 5.22 12.08
N TYR A 22 3.61 5.20 13.35
CA TYR A 22 2.44 4.45 13.80
C TYR A 22 1.18 5.04 13.19
N ARG A 23 0.42 4.17 12.54
CA ARG A 23 -0.84 4.47 11.89
C ARG A 23 -1.69 3.22 12.02
N GLU A 24 -2.98 3.40 12.28
CA GLU A 24 -3.90 2.27 12.36
C GLU A 24 -3.98 1.58 10.98
N SER A 25 -4.10 0.25 10.98
CA SER A 25 -4.10 -0.57 9.76
C SER A 25 -5.03 -0.02 8.67
N TYR A 26 -6.27 0.31 9.01
CA TYR A 26 -7.23 0.83 8.03
C TYR A 26 -6.81 2.16 7.39
N THR A 27 -6.04 2.99 8.11
CA THR A 27 -5.52 4.25 7.56
C THR A 27 -4.42 3.97 6.54
N ILE A 28 -3.57 2.97 6.81
CA ILE A 28 -2.56 2.47 5.87
C ILE A 28 -3.25 1.88 4.63
N ASP A 29 -4.26 1.03 4.81
CA ASP A 29 -4.95 0.36 3.70
C ASP A 29 -5.64 1.37 2.76
N ARG A 30 -6.14 2.50 3.29
CA ARG A 30 -6.70 3.61 2.49
C ARG A 30 -5.67 4.37 1.65
N MET A 31 -4.38 4.20 1.90
CA MET A 31 -3.31 4.84 1.11
C MET A 31 -3.05 4.13 -0.21
N ALA A 32 -3.52 2.90 -0.39
CA ALA A 32 -3.42 2.13 -1.61
C ALA A 32 -4.74 2.13 -2.39
N TYR A 33 -4.65 2.30 -3.71
CA TYR A 33 -5.82 2.26 -4.59
C TYR A 33 -5.44 1.81 -5.99
N TRP A 34 -6.45 1.34 -6.72
CA TRP A 34 -6.35 0.98 -8.12
C TRP A 34 -7.02 2.06 -8.95
N GLU A 35 -6.38 2.52 -10.01
CA GLU A 35 -6.86 3.60 -10.86
C GLU A 35 -6.84 3.15 -12.33
N HIS A 36 -7.93 3.35 -13.04
CA HIS A 36 -8.01 2.98 -14.44
C HIS A 36 -7.02 3.81 -15.26
N GLU A 37 -6.22 3.16 -16.09
CA GLU A 37 -5.10 3.76 -16.79
C GLU A 37 -5.53 4.95 -17.66
N LYS A 38 -6.65 4.81 -18.40
CA LYS A 38 -7.14 5.82 -19.34
C LYS A 38 -8.03 6.87 -18.68
N SER A 39 -9.04 6.42 -17.93
CA SER A 39 -10.08 7.31 -17.39
C SER A 39 -9.70 7.96 -16.06
N LYS A 40 -8.62 7.50 -15.41
CA LYS A 40 -8.15 7.95 -14.08
C LYS A 40 -9.19 7.75 -12.96
N VAL A 41 -10.22 6.94 -13.21
CA VAL A 41 -11.26 6.61 -12.23
C VAL A 41 -10.76 5.52 -11.30
N LYS A 42 -11.02 5.64 -9.99
CA LYS A 42 -10.67 4.61 -9.01
C LYS A 42 -11.52 3.36 -9.22
N ALA A 43 -10.92 2.19 -9.04
CA ALA A 43 -11.62 0.91 -9.11
C ALA A 43 -12.80 0.90 -8.12
N SER A 44 -13.97 0.52 -8.64
CA SER A 44 -15.18 0.36 -7.83
C SER A 44 -15.02 -0.77 -6.82
N SER A 45 -15.78 -0.71 -5.73
CA SER A 45 -15.84 -1.80 -4.75
C SER A 45 -16.34 -3.10 -5.37
N GLU A 46 -17.26 -3.02 -6.33
CA GLU A 46 -17.79 -4.19 -7.04
C GLU A 46 -16.70 -4.94 -7.80
N LEU A 47 -15.84 -4.22 -8.55
CA LEU A 47 -14.72 -4.83 -9.27
C LEU A 47 -13.74 -5.52 -8.31
N LYS A 48 -13.41 -4.85 -7.21
CA LYS A 48 -12.52 -5.39 -6.18
C LYS A 48 -13.10 -6.66 -5.58
N ASN A 49 -14.37 -6.65 -5.18
CA ASN A 49 -15.05 -7.82 -4.60
C ASN A 49 -15.10 -8.97 -5.60
N LYS A 50 -15.45 -8.69 -6.87
CA LYS A 50 -15.46 -9.69 -7.94
C LYS A 50 -14.10 -10.36 -8.15
N CYS A 51 -13.02 -9.59 -8.10
CA CYS A 51 -11.67 -10.15 -8.19
C CYS A 51 -11.28 -10.92 -6.92
N PHE A 52 -11.66 -10.42 -5.74
CA PHE A 52 -11.36 -11.04 -4.46
C PHE A 52 -12.03 -12.41 -4.32
N GLU A 53 -13.35 -12.51 -4.54
CA GLU A 53 -14.11 -13.76 -4.43
C GLU A 53 -13.57 -14.88 -5.34
N LYS A 54 -13.02 -14.51 -6.49
CA LYS A 54 -12.42 -15.46 -7.44
C LYS A 54 -11.13 -16.10 -6.94
N VAL A 55 -10.40 -15.45 -6.04
CA VAL A 55 -9.02 -15.85 -5.70
C VAL A 55 -8.80 -16.01 -4.20
N SER A 56 -9.71 -15.55 -3.35
CA SER A 56 -9.58 -15.53 -1.89
C SER A 56 -9.43 -16.91 -1.24
N HIS A 57 -9.80 -17.98 -1.95
CA HIS A 57 -9.64 -19.36 -1.51
C HIS A 57 -8.24 -19.94 -1.82
N ILE A 58 -7.38 -19.18 -2.49
CA ILE A 58 -6.02 -19.60 -2.88
C ILE A 58 -5.03 -18.98 -1.89
N ASP A 59 -4.06 -19.75 -1.43
CA ASP A 59 -2.98 -19.21 -0.61
C ASP A 59 -2.13 -18.20 -1.40
N ASN A 60 -1.74 -17.10 -0.77
CA ASN A 60 -0.99 -16.00 -1.38
C ASN A 60 -1.70 -15.42 -2.63
N TYR A 61 -3.02 -15.22 -2.53
CA TYR A 61 -3.87 -14.75 -3.61
C TYR A 61 -3.58 -13.31 -4.08
N GLU A 62 -2.77 -12.53 -3.37
CA GLU A 62 -2.54 -11.10 -3.63
C GLU A 62 -2.08 -10.87 -5.08
N ASN A 63 -1.20 -11.73 -5.58
CA ASN A 63 -0.72 -11.63 -6.96
C ASN A 63 -1.83 -11.90 -7.99
N LEU A 64 -2.70 -12.88 -7.72
CA LEU A 64 -3.83 -13.22 -8.59
C LEU A 64 -4.91 -12.12 -8.54
N TYR A 65 -5.15 -11.56 -7.37
CA TYR A 65 -6.05 -10.43 -7.17
C TYR A 65 -5.57 -9.19 -7.95
N ALA A 66 -4.29 -8.84 -7.80
CA ALA A 66 -3.66 -7.74 -8.53
C ALA A 66 -3.72 -7.93 -10.04
N LYS A 67 -3.42 -9.15 -10.51
CA LYS A 67 -3.52 -9.51 -11.93
C LYS A 67 -4.95 -9.34 -12.44
N CYS A 68 -5.96 -9.82 -11.71
CA CYS A 68 -7.37 -9.70 -12.08
C CYS A 68 -7.78 -8.23 -12.26
N ILE A 69 -7.36 -7.34 -11.36
CA ILE A 69 -7.67 -5.91 -11.47
C ILE A 69 -6.91 -5.27 -12.63
N TYR A 70 -5.64 -5.62 -12.81
CA TYR A 70 -4.80 -5.09 -13.87
C TYR A 70 -5.31 -5.46 -15.27
N GLU A 71 -5.78 -6.69 -15.47
CA GLU A 71 -6.42 -7.12 -16.74
C GLU A 71 -7.66 -6.32 -17.10
N GLN A 72 -8.27 -5.61 -16.15
CA GLN A 72 -9.39 -4.69 -16.37
C GLN A 72 -8.94 -3.26 -16.68
N GLY A 73 -7.64 -3.04 -16.90
CA GLY A 73 -7.05 -1.75 -17.26
C GLY A 73 -6.74 -0.84 -16.07
N TYR A 74 -6.61 -1.40 -14.86
CA TYR A 74 -6.33 -0.62 -13.64
C TYR A 74 -4.89 -0.80 -13.19
N ILE A 75 -4.23 0.32 -12.87
CA ILE A 75 -2.87 0.34 -12.34
C ILE A 75 -2.88 0.58 -10.83
N PHE A 76 -1.89 0.01 -10.15
CA PHE A 76 -1.72 0.19 -8.72
C PHE A 76 -1.15 1.58 -8.41
N LYS A 77 -1.68 2.25 -7.38
CA LYS A 77 -1.19 3.54 -6.90
C LYS A 77 -1.20 3.61 -5.38
N THR A 78 -0.28 4.41 -4.86
CA THR A 78 -0.17 4.72 -3.43
C THR A 78 -0.12 6.22 -3.23
N THR A 79 -0.87 6.76 -2.26
CA THR A 79 -0.81 8.18 -1.89
C THR A 79 0.41 8.51 -1.01
N SER A 80 0.99 7.52 -0.35
CA SER A 80 2.12 7.69 0.57
C SER A 80 3.06 6.49 0.54
N TRP A 81 4.36 6.75 0.74
CA TRP A 81 5.37 5.71 0.92
C TRP A 81 5.13 4.86 2.18
N LEU A 82 4.38 5.39 3.15
CA LEU A 82 4.00 4.69 4.37
C LEU A 82 3.26 3.37 4.10
N TYR A 83 2.48 3.30 3.01
CA TYR A 83 1.82 2.04 2.65
C TYR A 83 2.84 0.92 2.46
N CYS A 84 3.87 1.14 1.65
CA CYS A 84 4.87 0.12 1.36
C CYS A 84 5.81 -0.15 2.55
N TYR A 85 5.97 0.82 3.46
CA TYR A 85 6.67 0.61 4.71
C TYR A 85 5.94 -0.40 5.62
N HIS A 86 4.61 -0.29 5.72
CA HIS A 86 3.78 -1.16 6.57
C HIS A 86 3.31 -2.45 5.87
N ARG A 87 3.11 -2.43 4.56
CA ARG A 87 2.60 -3.52 3.71
C ARG A 87 3.64 -3.95 2.68
N LYS A 88 4.84 -4.33 3.16
CA LYS A 88 5.98 -4.60 2.29
C LYS A 88 5.69 -5.68 1.24
N GLN A 89 5.19 -6.84 1.67
CA GLN A 89 4.90 -7.97 0.77
C GLN A 89 3.84 -7.62 -0.28
N GLU A 90 2.69 -7.08 0.14
CA GLU A 90 1.64 -6.65 -0.78
C GLU A 90 2.15 -5.56 -1.74
N CYS A 91 2.86 -4.56 -1.23
CA CYS A 91 3.40 -3.50 -2.08
C CYS A 91 4.40 -4.04 -3.11
N ASP A 92 5.28 -4.98 -2.74
CA ASP A 92 6.23 -5.59 -3.68
C ASP A 92 5.52 -6.37 -4.81
N ILE A 93 4.41 -7.04 -4.48
CA ILE A 93 3.56 -7.71 -5.48
C ILE A 93 2.85 -6.68 -6.37
N TYR A 94 2.17 -5.71 -5.76
CA TYR A 94 1.34 -4.74 -6.48
C TYR A 94 2.17 -3.74 -7.29
N ASN A 95 3.41 -3.45 -6.89
CA ASN A 95 4.33 -2.58 -7.63
C ASN A 95 4.63 -3.08 -9.05
N LYS A 96 4.48 -4.39 -9.31
CA LYS A 96 4.61 -4.97 -10.66
C LYS A 96 3.56 -4.43 -11.63
N TYR A 97 2.43 -3.92 -11.12
CA TYR A 97 1.26 -3.47 -11.88
C TYR A 97 1.12 -1.94 -11.90
N ARG A 98 2.23 -1.20 -11.78
CA ARG A 98 2.27 0.27 -11.84
C ARG A 98 2.53 0.84 -13.24
N LYS A 99 2.92 0.01 -14.20
CA LYS A 99 3.34 0.39 -15.55
C LYS A 99 2.34 -0.10 -16.58
#